data_AF-A0A9P0DRE1-F1
#
_entry.id   AF-A0A9P0DRE1-F1
#
_cell.length_a   1.000
_cell.length_b   1.000
_cell.length_c   1.000
_cell.angle_alpha   90.00
_cell.angle_beta   90.00
_cell.angle_gamma   90.00
#
_symmetry.space_group_name_H-M   'P 1'
#
loop_
_entity.id
_entity.type
_entity.pdbx_description
1 polymer ?
#
loop_
_entity_poly.entity_id
_entity_poly.type
_entity_poly.pdbx_seq_one_letter_code
_entity_poly.pdbx_strand_id
1 'polypeptide(L)'
;MSCGSSSASVCDDFEDSYDEFWNDLCGIEDDSDDEELGGGMKDLAITDYINTSVNTQQDDLEAQQRLAVLSFEQVNRLNEVMDEVVSIHGRGNFPTLEIRLKDLVNVVREKLEADTTSGGAGMKVKDIRLNGGAASHVLATENQPYNDLDLIFGVELSSMRNFDRVKSAVLSSLYEMLPDGVNRKRISTCSLKEAYVSKMVKVNQNTGGDRWSLISLGNSRGRGVELKFVDCMRRQFEFSVDSFQIILDSLLLFYKCSELPISDNFYPTVVGESVYGDFQEALYHLQKKLISTRYPEEIRGGGLLKYCNLLVKNYKPARPDYIKRLQRYMCSRFFIDFPDIAQQKAKLENYLWNHFVEPDEEALRHQYLMLLHDVVEESTVCLMGHERRQTLQLIRSLAWQVLYQDQQRMMTQQPPPLMYANGIVYAPIIQTNCYCTCNGAWMQQCCS
;
A
#
# COMPACT_ATOMS: atom_id res chain seq x y z
N MET A 1 13.93 -53.52 -39.19
CA MET A 1 13.69 -52.40 -40.13
C MET A 1 13.39 -51.17 -39.29
N SER A 2 14.38 -50.27 -39.27
CA SER A 2 14.35 -48.99 -38.58
C SER A 2 13.72 -47.97 -39.53
N CYS A 3 12.80 -47.13 -39.03
CA CYS A 3 12.48 -45.84 -39.61
C CYS A 3 12.13 -44.90 -38.47
N GLY A 4 13.10 -44.05 -38.10
CA GLY A 4 12.90 -42.89 -37.26
C GLY A 4 12.24 -41.76 -38.04
N SER A 5 11.44 -40.96 -37.35
CA SER A 5 10.84 -39.74 -37.88
C SER A 5 11.17 -38.60 -36.92
N SER A 6 12.21 -37.86 -37.29
CA SER A 6 12.57 -36.57 -36.71
C SER A 6 11.48 -35.56 -37.04
N SER A 7 10.97 -34.87 -36.02
CA SER A 7 10.32 -33.57 -36.20
C SER A 7 11.03 -32.58 -35.28
N ALA A 8 11.92 -31.80 -35.89
CA ALA A 8 12.50 -30.61 -35.31
C ALA A 8 11.42 -29.53 -35.26
N SER A 9 11.24 -28.91 -34.11
CA SER A 9 10.60 -27.60 -34.01
C SER A 9 11.66 -26.62 -33.52
N VAL A 10 11.91 -25.64 -34.38
CA VAL A 10 12.80 -24.51 -34.20
C VAL A 10 12.11 -23.56 -33.23
N CYS A 11 12.72 -23.34 -32.06
CA CYS A 11 12.45 -22.18 -31.23
C CYS A 11 13.76 -21.40 -31.20
N ASP A 12 13.79 -20.33 -31.99
CA ASP A 12 14.87 -19.37 -32.04
C ASP A 12 14.94 -18.57 -30.73
N ASP A 13 16.19 -18.28 -30.38
CA ASP A 13 16.73 -17.50 -29.28
C ASP A 13 16.06 -16.13 -29.08
N PHE A 14 15.71 -15.81 -27.83
CA PHE A 14 15.60 -14.44 -27.32
C PHE A 14 15.80 -14.47 -25.79
N GLU A 15 17.03 -14.74 -25.36
CA GLU A 15 17.57 -14.37 -24.05
C GLU A 15 18.42 -13.10 -24.21
N ASP A 16 18.57 -12.38 -23.10
CA ASP A 16 19.49 -11.25 -22.84
C ASP A 16 19.11 -9.85 -23.35
N SER A 17 18.54 -9.06 -22.44
CA SER A 17 19.01 -7.69 -22.14
C SER A 17 18.06 -7.06 -21.11
N TYR A 18 18.59 -6.62 -19.98
CA TYR A 18 18.18 -5.49 -19.11
C TYR A 18 18.66 -5.74 -17.67
N ASP A 19 19.97 -5.93 -17.52
CA ASP A 19 20.71 -5.57 -16.32
C ASP A 19 21.91 -4.74 -16.82
N GLU A 20 22.26 -3.68 -16.07
CA GLU A 20 23.26 -2.64 -16.36
C GLU A 20 22.75 -1.39 -17.10
N PHE A 21 22.35 -0.36 -16.33
CA PHE A 21 22.85 1.01 -16.53
C PHE A 21 22.57 1.85 -15.28
N TRP A 22 23.50 2.75 -14.95
CA TRP A 22 23.56 3.70 -13.81
C TRP A 22 24.43 3.29 -12.62
N ASN A 23 25.69 2.96 -12.91
CA ASN A 23 26.83 3.47 -12.14
C ASN A 23 27.62 4.44 -13.05
N ASP A 24 28.34 5.37 -12.43
CA ASP A 24 29.18 6.44 -13.00
C ASP A 24 28.47 7.68 -13.55
N LEU A 25 28.26 8.66 -12.65
CA LEU A 25 28.86 9.98 -12.86
C LEU A 25 28.99 10.75 -11.53
N CYS A 26 30.13 10.62 -10.84
CA CYS A 26 30.63 11.61 -9.89
C CYS A 26 32.17 11.50 -9.85
N GLY A 27 32.84 12.22 -10.76
CA GLY A 27 34.24 12.53 -10.60
C GLY A 27 34.40 13.57 -9.49
N ILE A 28 35.12 13.21 -8.43
CA ILE A 28 35.66 14.14 -7.45
C ILE A 28 37.17 14.20 -7.74
N GLU A 29 37.64 15.38 -8.12
CA GLU A 29 39.05 15.74 -8.02
C GLU A 29 39.28 16.24 -6.59
N ASP A 30 40.26 15.60 -5.92
CA ASP A 30 40.85 16.05 -4.67
C ASP A 30 41.63 17.34 -4.92
N ASP A 31 41.47 18.34 -4.05
CA ASP A 31 42.55 19.27 -3.73
C ASP A 31 42.47 19.69 -2.27
N SER A 32 43.58 19.42 -1.58
CA SER A 32 43.96 19.87 -0.26
C SER A 32 44.23 21.37 -0.23
N ASP A 33 43.97 22.04 0.90
CA ASP A 33 44.95 22.94 1.55
C ASP A 33 44.47 23.40 2.94
N ASP A 34 45.46 23.57 3.82
CA ASP A 34 45.46 23.79 5.27
C ASP A 34 45.17 25.24 5.73
N GLU A 35 45.12 25.38 7.07
CA GLU A 35 45.18 26.59 7.93
C GLU A 35 43.81 27.24 8.30
N GLU A 36 43.49 27.65 9.53
CA GLU A 36 44.29 28.06 10.69
C GLU A 36 43.42 28.02 11.98
N LEU A 37 44.04 27.72 13.11
CA LEU A 37 43.45 27.73 14.46
C LEU A 37 43.37 29.17 15.01
N GLY A 38 42.16 29.62 15.36
CA GLY A 38 41.94 30.90 16.06
C GLY A 38 40.85 30.80 17.12
N GLY A 39 41.25 30.79 18.40
CA GLY A 39 40.36 30.73 19.55
C GLY A 39 39.52 31.99 19.74
N GLY A 40 38.25 31.80 20.09
CA GLY A 40 37.34 32.84 20.55
C GLY A 40 36.17 32.20 21.29
N MET A 41 36.22 32.17 22.62
CA MET A 41 35.07 31.88 23.47
C MET A 41 33.99 32.92 23.15
N LYS A 42 32.92 32.50 22.45
CA LYS A 42 31.72 33.31 22.25
C LYS A 42 30.86 33.21 23.50
N ASP A 43 30.61 34.34 24.14
CA ASP A 43 29.60 34.50 25.18
C ASP A 43 28.25 33.98 24.65
N LEU A 44 27.78 32.87 25.23
CA LEU A 44 26.43 32.35 25.02
C LEU A 44 25.45 33.33 25.68
N ALA A 45 24.84 34.21 24.89
CA ALA A 45 23.89 35.18 25.37
C ALA A 45 22.64 34.48 25.91
N ILE A 46 22.11 34.97 27.03
CA ILE A 46 20.88 34.48 27.71
C ILE A 46 19.68 34.38 26.73
N THR A 47 19.66 35.20 25.68
CA THR A 47 18.69 35.13 24.58
C THR A 47 18.70 33.81 23.80
N ASP A 48 19.84 33.16 23.61
CA ASP A 48 19.93 31.87 22.93
C ASP A 48 19.40 30.74 23.81
N TYR A 49 19.57 30.85 25.14
CA TYR A 49 19.00 29.91 26.11
C TYR A 49 17.48 30.05 26.23
N ILE A 50 16.96 31.28 26.22
CA ILE A 50 15.52 31.56 26.23
C ILE A 50 14.88 31.07 24.92
N ASN A 51 15.46 31.39 23.75
CA ASN A 51 14.95 30.92 22.46
C ASN A 51 15.01 29.40 22.32
N THR A 52 16.06 28.75 22.84
CA THR A 52 16.14 27.28 22.87
C THR A 52 15.07 26.70 23.78
N SER A 53 14.85 27.26 24.98
CA SER A 53 13.83 26.78 25.92
C SER A 53 12.39 26.98 25.43
N VAL A 54 12.11 28.08 24.71
CA VAL A 54 10.81 28.34 24.09
C VAL A 54 10.59 27.42 22.90
N ASN A 55 11.62 27.18 22.06
CA ASN A 55 11.54 26.20 20.98
C ASN A 55 11.37 24.77 21.52
N THR A 56 12.05 24.38 22.61
CA THR A 56 11.87 23.05 23.22
C THR A 56 10.46 22.88 23.80
N GLN A 57 9.89 23.91 24.45
CA GLN A 57 8.52 23.87 24.94
C GLN A 57 7.48 23.84 23.81
N GLN A 58 7.72 24.56 22.72
CA GLN A 58 6.88 24.55 21.51
C GLN A 58 6.95 23.17 20.81
N ASP A 59 8.14 22.61 20.65
CA ASP A 59 8.37 21.28 20.07
C ASP A 59 7.74 20.17 20.93
N ASP A 60 7.81 20.29 22.26
CA ASP A 60 7.18 19.34 23.19
C ASP A 60 5.64 19.43 23.14
N LEU A 61 5.08 20.64 23.01
CA LEU A 61 3.64 20.85 22.85
C LEU A 61 3.13 20.32 21.50
N GLU A 62 3.86 20.56 20.41
CA GLU A 62 3.54 20.00 19.10
C GLU A 62 3.70 18.48 19.08
N ALA A 63 4.68 17.93 19.81
CA ALA A 63 4.86 16.50 20.01
C ALA A 63 3.76 15.85 20.86
N GLN A 64 3.17 16.58 21.80
CA GLN A 64 2.01 16.09 22.56
C GLN A 64 0.72 16.15 21.75
N GLN A 65 0.53 17.19 20.92
CA GLN A 65 -0.68 17.37 20.11
C GLN A 65 -0.83 16.31 19.02
N ARG A 66 0.26 15.70 18.56
CA ARG A 66 0.21 14.61 17.57
C ARG A 66 -0.20 13.25 18.12
N LEU A 67 -0.25 13.09 19.44
CA LEU A 67 -0.55 11.82 20.10
C LEU A 67 -1.95 11.84 20.71
N ALA A 68 -2.64 10.70 20.67
CA ALA A 68 -3.88 10.49 21.40
C ALA A 68 -4.00 9.07 21.93
N VAL A 69 -4.59 8.92 23.12
CA VAL A 69 -4.95 7.61 23.67
C VAL A 69 -6.26 7.14 23.03
N LEU A 70 -6.28 5.90 22.54
CA LEU A 70 -7.47 5.32 21.95
C LEU A 70 -8.51 4.99 23.01
N SER A 71 -9.78 5.26 22.69
CA SER A 71 -10.94 4.80 23.47
C SER A 71 -11.09 3.29 23.42
N PHE A 72 -11.86 2.71 24.35
CA PHE A 72 -12.15 1.27 24.34
C PHE A 72 -12.73 0.80 22.99
N GLU A 73 -13.69 1.54 22.41
CA GLU A 73 -14.28 1.20 21.11
C GLU A 73 -13.23 1.09 20.00
N GLN A 74 -12.27 2.03 19.98
CA GLN A 74 -11.16 2.01 19.02
C GLN A 74 -10.19 0.86 19.30
N VAL A 75 -9.88 0.56 20.58
CA VAL A 75 -9.05 -0.59 20.94
C VAL A 75 -9.72 -1.91 20.57
N ASN A 76 -11.05 -2.01 20.73
CA ASN A 76 -11.79 -3.19 20.33
C ASN A 76 -11.79 -3.37 18.80
N ARG A 77 -12.01 -2.31 18.02
CA ARG A 77 -11.87 -2.36 16.56
C ARG A 77 -10.44 -2.73 16.13
N LEU A 78 -9.43 -2.19 16.81
CA LEU A 78 -8.04 -2.57 16.56
C LEU A 78 -7.81 -4.06 16.84
N ASN A 79 -8.36 -4.58 17.93
CA ASN A 79 -8.27 -5.99 18.27
C ASN A 79 -8.94 -6.87 17.22
N GLU A 80 -10.08 -6.47 16.66
CA GLU A 80 -10.74 -7.17 15.56
C GLU A 80 -9.86 -7.20 14.30
N VAL A 81 -9.25 -6.07 13.92
CA VAL A 81 -8.30 -6.00 12.80
C VAL A 81 -7.08 -6.91 13.03
N MET A 82 -6.56 -6.95 14.27
CA MET A 82 -5.40 -7.77 14.62
C MET A 82 -5.72 -9.28 14.71
N ASP A 83 -6.97 -9.65 15.01
CA ASP A 83 -7.43 -11.04 15.07
C ASP A 83 -7.93 -11.57 13.71
N GLU A 84 -8.09 -10.68 12.73
CA GLU A 84 -8.52 -11.02 11.38
C GLU A 84 -7.56 -12.02 10.71
N VAL A 85 -8.13 -13.06 10.09
CA VAL A 85 -7.40 -14.02 9.27
C VAL A 85 -7.18 -13.44 7.87
N VAL A 86 -5.92 -13.26 7.51
CA VAL A 86 -5.49 -12.79 6.20
C VAL A 86 -5.05 -13.97 5.33
N SER A 87 -5.53 -13.99 4.08
CA SER A 87 -5.24 -15.04 3.10
C SER A 87 -4.12 -14.59 2.15
N ILE A 88 -2.89 -15.07 2.38
CA ILE A 88 -1.74 -14.82 1.52
C ILE A 88 -1.66 -15.92 0.45
N HIS A 89 -2.16 -15.59 -0.74
CA HIS A 89 -2.25 -16.53 -1.85
C HIS A 89 -0.86 -16.87 -2.43
N GLY A 90 -0.52 -18.15 -2.46
CA GLY A 90 0.67 -18.66 -3.13
C GLY A 90 0.49 -18.77 -4.64
N ARG A 91 1.50 -18.37 -5.42
CA ARG A 91 1.52 -18.57 -6.88
C ARG A 91 1.92 -20.01 -7.24
N GLY A 92 1.38 -20.50 -8.35
CA GLY A 92 1.65 -21.86 -8.82
C GLY A 92 1.07 -22.92 -7.87
N ASN A 93 1.91 -23.88 -7.46
CA ASN A 93 1.49 -24.99 -6.60
C ASN A 93 1.70 -24.70 -5.09
N PHE A 94 2.01 -23.46 -4.72
CA PHE A 94 2.15 -23.08 -3.32
C PHE A 94 0.77 -22.90 -2.66
N PRO A 95 0.57 -23.39 -1.43
CA PRO A 95 -0.72 -23.28 -0.74
C PRO A 95 -1.02 -21.82 -0.38
N THR A 96 -2.30 -21.50 -0.16
CA THR A 96 -2.67 -20.23 0.49
C THR A 96 -2.33 -20.30 1.97
N LEU A 97 -1.70 -19.25 2.51
CA LEU A 97 -1.46 -19.12 3.95
C LEU A 97 -2.63 -18.39 4.59
N GLU A 98 -3.27 -19.01 5.56
CA GLU A 98 -4.32 -18.38 6.37
C GLU A 98 -3.75 -18.04 7.75
N ILE A 99 -3.50 -16.76 7.97
CA ILE A 99 -2.72 -16.28 9.12
C ILE A 99 -3.45 -15.12 9.78
N ARG A 100 -3.59 -15.14 11.10
CA ARG A 100 -4.07 -13.95 11.81
C ARG A 100 -3.01 -12.85 11.80
N LEU A 101 -3.43 -11.59 11.62
CA LEU A 101 -2.50 -10.47 11.51
C LEU A 101 -1.54 -10.38 12.72
N LYS A 102 -2.05 -10.58 13.94
CA LYS A 102 -1.23 -10.62 15.17
C LYS A 102 -0.17 -11.71 15.16
N ASP A 103 -0.47 -12.88 14.60
CA ASP A 103 0.45 -14.01 14.53
C ASP A 103 1.56 -13.70 13.51
N LEU A 104 1.21 -13.13 12.36
CA LEU A 104 2.18 -12.66 11.36
C LEU A 104 3.14 -11.62 11.95
N VAL A 105 2.61 -10.61 12.64
CA VAL A 105 3.41 -9.54 13.25
C VAL A 105 4.37 -10.11 14.30
N ASN A 106 3.88 -11.01 15.15
CA ASN A 106 4.71 -11.64 16.19
C ASN A 106 5.84 -12.48 15.59
N VAL A 107 5.55 -13.33 14.60
CA VAL A 107 6.58 -14.17 13.95
C VAL A 107 7.62 -13.31 13.24
N VAL A 108 7.20 -12.26 12.52
CA VAL A 108 8.13 -11.33 11.86
C VAL A 108 9.01 -10.61 12.89
N ARG A 109 8.43 -10.12 14.00
CA ARG A 109 9.19 -9.49 15.09
C ARG A 109 10.21 -10.46 15.68
N GLU A 110 9.82 -11.69 15.98
CA GLU A 110 10.69 -12.71 16.56
C GLU A 110 11.83 -13.10 15.60
N LYS A 111 11.57 -13.22 14.29
CA LYS A 111 12.63 -13.45 13.30
C LYS A 111 13.59 -12.27 13.15
N LEU A 112 13.10 -11.03 13.32
CA LEU A 112 13.95 -9.84 13.29
C LEU A 112 14.86 -9.77 14.51
N GLU A 113 14.30 -10.01 15.71
CA GLU A 113 15.00 -9.87 16.98
C GLU A 113 15.90 -11.07 17.32
N ALA A 114 15.57 -12.27 16.85
CA ALA A 114 16.36 -13.48 17.12
C ALA A 114 17.81 -13.38 16.63
N ASP A 115 18.72 -13.99 17.38
CA ASP A 115 20.16 -13.96 17.10
C ASP A 115 20.51 -14.58 15.75
N THR A 116 21.52 -14.03 15.09
CA THR A 116 22.01 -14.54 13.80
C THR A 116 22.52 -15.99 13.88
N THR A 117 22.97 -16.43 15.06
CA THR A 117 23.38 -17.83 15.31
C THR A 117 22.21 -18.80 15.30
N SER A 118 21.01 -18.32 15.63
CA SER A 118 19.75 -19.10 15.64
C SER A 118 18.97 -19.00 14.33
N GLY A 119 19.54 -18.33 13.31
CA GLY A 119 18.90 -18.10 12.02
C GLY A 119 17.98 -16.86 11.98
N GLY A 120 18.04 -15.99 12.99
CA GLY A 120 17.37 -14.69 13.00
C GLY A 120 18.20 -13.57 12.38
N ALA A 121 17.68 -12.34 12.41
CA ALA A 121 18.35 -11.17 11.82
C ALA A 121 19.28 -10.41 12.79
N GLY A 122 19.15 -10.62 14.10
CA GLY A 122 19.88 -9.88 15.14
C GLY A 122 19.65 -8.37 15.05
N MET A 123 18.41 -7.97 14.73
CA MET A 123 18.01 -6.57 14.56
C MET A 123 17.07 -6.15 15.68
N LYS A 124 17.23 -4.92 16.17
CA LYS A 124 16.29 -4.36 17.15
C LYS A 124 15.07 -3.76 16.44
N VAL A 125 13.87 -4.19 16.85
CA VAL A 125 12.62 -3.53 16.48
C VAL A 125 12.30 -2.47 17.54
N LYS A 126 12.27 -1.20 17.14
CA LYS A 126 12.01 -0.04 18.01
C LYS A 126 10.54 0.02 18.39
N ASP A 127 9.67 -0.08 17.40
CA ASP A 127 8.23 -0.06 17.51
C ASP A 127 7.58 -0.76 16.31
N ILE A 128 6.30 -1.15 16.47
CA ILE A 128 5.47 -1.68 15.39
C ILE A 128 4.18 -0.86 15.33
N ARG A 129 3.78 -0.44 14.13
CA ARG A 129 2.63 0.45 13.94
C ARG A 129 1.72 -0.07 12.84
N LEU A 130 0.41 0.08 13.03
CA LEU A 130 -0.59 -0.04 11.97
C LEU A 130 -0.74 1.32 11.28
N ASN A 131 -0.72 1.35 9.96
CA ASN A 131 -0.83 2.56 9.14
C ASN A 131 -1.96 2.43 8.10
N GLY A 132 -2.14 3.46 7.29
CA GLY A 132 -2.95 3.43 6.08
C GLY A 132 -4.46 3.44 6.35
N GLY A 133 -5.20 2.80 5.43
CA GLY A 133 -6.67 2.74 5.52
C GLY A 133 -7.15 2.03 6.78
N ALA A 134 -6.43 1.00 7.24
CA ALA A 134 -6.77 0.22 8.42
C ALA A 134 -6.68 1.05 9.72
N ALA A 135 -5.64 1.89 9.88
CA ALA A 135 -5.55 2.79 11.02
C ALA A 135 -6.71 3.80 11.03
N SER A 136 -7.06 4.32 9.85
CA SER A 136 -8.20 5.25 9.69
C SER A 136 -9.53 4.57 10.02
N HIS A 137 -9.72 3.32 9.58
CA HIS A 137 -10.89 2.50 9.93
C HIS A 137 -11.04 2.31 11.44
N VAL A 138 -9.95 2.01 12.15
CA VAL A 138 -9.97 1.84 13.61
C VAL A 138 -10.42 3.13 14.30
N LEU A 139 -9.93 4.29 13.84
CA LEU A 139 -10.19 5.58 14.47
C LEU A 139 -11.53 6.21 14.07
N ALA A 140 -12.06 5.87 12.90
CA ALA A 140 -13.32 6.40 12.37
C ALA A 140 -14.52 6.03 13.26
N THR A 141 -15.53 6.90 13.28
CA THR A 141 -16.80 6.64 13.98
C THR A 141 -17.71 5.70 13.19
N GLU A 142 -17.57 5.69 11.86
CA GLU A 142 -18.32 4.85 10.93
C GLU A 142 -17.40 3.79 10.34
N ASN A 143 -17.93 2.60 10.03
CA ASN A 143 -17.18 1.57 9.34
C ASN A 143 -16.80 2.05 7.93
N GLN A 144 -15.50 2.21 7.69
CA GLN A 144 -14.96 2.55 6.38
C GLN A 144 -14.22 1.35 5.80
N PRO A 145 -14.38 1.02 4.51
CA PRO A 145 -13.58 -0.02 3.88
C PRO A 145 -12.11 0.42 3.82
N TYR A 146 -11.21 -0.54 3.96
CA TYR A 146 -9.79 -0.36 3.73
C TYR A 146 -9.27 -1.52 2.86
N ASN A 147 -8.35 -1.20 1.97
CA ASN A 147 -7.94 -2.14 0.92
C ASN A 147 -6.73 -2.97 1.33
N ASP A 148 -5.77 -2.36 2.04
CA ASP A 148 -4.51 -3.00 2.43
C ASP A 148 -4.28 -2.89 3.94
N LEU A 149 -3.54 -3.85 4.49
CA LEU A 149 -3.02 -3.85 5.85
C LEU A 149 -1.57 -3.38 5.84
N ASP A 150 -1.36 -2.10 6.15
CA ASP A 150 -0.04 -1.48 6.18
C ASP A 150 0.58 -1.55 7.57
N LEU A 151 1.67 -2.30 7.71
CA LEU A 151 2.41 -2.43 8.97
C LEU A 151 3.78 -1.77 8.85
N ILE A 152 4.12 -0.90 9.80
CA ILE A 152 5.43 -0.27 9.90
C ILE A 152 6.20 -0.90 11.06
N PHE A 153 7.40 -1.39 10.78
CA PHE A 153 8.38 -1.85 11.76
C PHE A 153 9.51 -0.81 11.83
N GLY A 154 9.62 -0.12 12.95
CA GLY A 154 10.75 0.77 13.21
C GLY A 154 12.02 -0.06 13.43
N VAL A 155 12.96 0.01 12.50
CA VAL A 155 14.21 -0.76 12.55
C VAL A 155 15.39 0.13 12.17
N GLU A 156 16.61 -0.32 12.48
CA GLU A 156 17.82 0.37 12.03
C GLU A 156 18.32 -0.20 10.71
N LEU A 157 18.49 0.64 9.70
CA LEU A 157 18.92 0.26 8.33
C LEU A 157 20.25 0.91 7.94
N SER A 158 21.20 0.92 8.86
CA SER A 158 22.52 1.55 8.71
C SER A 158 23.42 0.91 7.64
N SER A 159 23.12 -0.32 7.19
CA SER A 159 23.93 -1.02 6.19
C SER A 159 23.08 -1.80 5.19
N MET A 160 23.61 -2.06 3.99
CA MET A 160 22.95 -2.91 2.98
C MET A 160 22.64 -4.31 3.52
N ARG A 161 23.47 -4.85 4.42
CA ARG A 161 23.24 -6.16 5.05
C ARG A 161 21.97 -6.16 5.90
N ASN A 162 21.57 -5.01 6.47
CA ASN A 162 20.34 -4.92 7.26
C ASN A 162 19.10 -5.13 6.38
N PHE A 163 19.12 -4.64 5.13
CA PHE A 163 18.04 -4.88 4.17
C PHE A 163 17.93 -6.36 3.80
N ASP A 164 19.06 -7.04 3.58
CA ASP A 164 19.07 -8.48 3.29
C ASP A 164 18.59 -9.29 4.49
N ARG A 165 18.96 -8.88 5.71
CA ARG A 165 18.47 -9.49 6.96
C ARG A 165 16.96 -9.33 7.13
N VAL A 166 16.40 -8.15 6.86
CA VAL A 166 14.95 -7.91 6.85
C VAL A 166 14.26 -8.84 5.86
N LYS A 167 14.76 -8.89 4.62
CA LYS A 167 14.22 -9.78 3.58
C LYS A 167 14.27 -11.24 4.03
N SER A 168 15.39 -11.68 4.59
CA SER A 168 15.54 -13.04 5.10
C SER A 168 14.58 -13.34 6.25
N ALA A 169 14.41 -12.42 7.20
CA ALA A 169 13.49 -12.58 8.31
C ALA A 169 12.03 -12.75 7.86
N VAL A 170 11.58 -11.94 6.89
CA VAL A 170 10.22 -12.06 6.33
C VAL A 170 10.04 -13.38 5.59
N LEU A 171 10.99 -13.79 4.74
CA LEU A 171 10.90 -15.06 4.02
C LEU A 171 10.96 -16.27 4.98
N SER A 172 11.78 -16.20 6.03
CA SER A 172 11.82 -17.21 7.08
C SER A 172 10.50 -17.27 7.88
N SER A 173 9.85 -16.13 8.09
CA SER A 173 8.52 -16.07 8.72
C SER A 173 7.48 -16.78 7.85
N LEU A 174 7.46 -16.52 6.54
CA LEU A 174 6.57 -17.22 5.61
C LEU A 174 6.81 -18.73 5.59
N TYR A 175 8.08 -19.16 5.67
CA TYR A 175 8.45 -20.57 5.73
C TYR A 175 7.90 -21.27 6.99
N GLU A 176 7.96 -20.60 8.14
CA GLU A 176 7.45 -21.12 9.41
C GLU A 176 5.92 -21.25 9.41
N MET A 177 5.24 -20.31 8.75
CA MET A 177 3.79 -20.27 8.63
C MET A 177 3.22 -21.17 7.53
N LEU A 178 4.04 -22.00 6.87
CA LEU A 178 3.55 -22.99 5.91
C LEU A 178 2.69 -24.06 6.62
N PRO A 179 1.53 -24.43 6.05
CA PRO A 179 0.63 -25.40 6.69
C PRO A 179 1.28 -26.78 6.84
N ASP A 180 0.77 -27.55 7.79
CA ASP A 180 1.20 -28.92 8.02
C ASP A 180 0.93 -29.80 6.78
N GLY A 181 1.88 -30.66 6.43
CA GLY A 181 1.83 -31.51 5.23
C GLY A 181 2.60 -30.98 4.02
N VAL A 182 3.09 -29.74 4.06
CA VAL A 182 4.01 -29.21 3.04
C VAL A 182 5.40 -29.81 3.23
N ASN A 183 6.01 -30.33 2.15
CA ASN A 183 7.39 -30.82 2.20
C ASN A 183 8.40 -29.66 2.25
N ARG A 184 8.63 -29.15 3.46
CA ARG A 184 9.47 -27.98 3.70
C ARG A 184 10.94 -28.16 3.26
N LYS A 185 11.45 -29.39 3.20
CA LYS A 185 12.86 -29.69 2.83
C LYS A 185 13.24 -29.29 1.40
N ARG A 186 12.27 -29.09 0.51
CA ARG A 186 12.51 -28.74 -0.90
C ARG A 186 12.26 -27.26 -1.21
N ILE A 187 11.83 -26.47 -0.22
CA ILE A 187 11.44 -25.08 -0.43
C ILE A 187 12.63 -24.17 -0.14
N SER A 188 13.08 -23.46 -1.17
CA SER A 188 14.10 -22.42 -1.04
C SER A 188 13.48 -21.06 -0.71
N THR A 189 14.28 -20.14 -0.16
CA THR A 189 13.86 -18.74 0.08
C THR A 189 13.53 -18.02 -1.22
N CYS A 190 14.23 -18.32 -2.32
CA CYS A 190 13.91 -17.79 -3.66
C CYS A 190 12.53 -18.24 -4.14
N SER A 191 12.18 -19.51 -3.93
CA SER A 191 10.86 -20.03 -4.30
C SER A 191 9.74 -19.38 -3.48
N LEU A 192 9.96 -19.12 -2.17
CA LEU A 192 9.00 -18.39 -1.34
C LEU A 192 8.81 -16.94 -1.80
N LYS A 193 9.91 -16.28 -2.17
CA LYS A 193 9.88 -14.92 -2.73
C LYS A 193 8.96 -14.87 -3.94
N GLU A 194 9.15 -15.78 -4.90
CA GLU A 194 8.36 -15.83 -6.14
C GLU A 194 6.91 -16.26 -5.90
N ALA A 195 6.68 -17.11 -4.92
CA ALA A 195 5.36 -17.63 -4.60
C ALA A 195 4.45 -16.60 -3.90
N TYR A 196 4.97 -15.88 -2.91
CA TYR A 196 4.14 -15.12 -1.97
C TYR A 196 4.36 -13.61 -1.99
N VAL A 197 5.48 -13.13 -2.55
CA VAL A 197 5.78 -11.70 -2.57
C VAL A 197 5.37 -11.09 -3.90
N SER A 198 4.45 -10.13 -3.86
CA SER A 198 3.99 -9.41 -5.04
C SER A 198 4.87 -8.23 -5.40
N LYS A 199 5.48 -7.58 -4.39
CA LYS A 199 6.29 -6.38 -4.56
C LYS A 199 7.37 -6.30 -3.48
N MET A 200 8.59 -5.93 -3.89
CA MET A 200 9.65 -5.54 -2.98
C MET A 200 10.21 -4.19 -3.41
N VAL A 201 10.42 -3.29 -2.45
CA VAL A 201 11.04 -1.98 -2.70
C VAL A 201 12.13 -1.77 -1.67
N LYS A 202 13.31 -1.34 -2.12
CA LYS A 202 14.41 -0.91 -1.27
C LYS A 202 14.72 0.55 -1.55
N VAL A 203 14.67 1.39 -0.53
CA VAL A 203 15.10 2.79 -0.60
C VAL A 203 16.23 3.00 0.38
N ASN A 204 17.39 3.38 -0.15
CA ASN A 204 18.56 3.73 0.65
C ASN A 204 19.22 4.97 0.02
N GLN A 205 18.77 6.15 0.43
CA GLN A 205 19.37 7.40 0.02
C GLN A 205 20.47 7.81 1.00
N ASN A 206 21.61 8.28 0.48
CA ASN A 206 22.72 8.75 1.29
C ASN A 206 22.37 10.03 2.06
N THR A 207 23.10 10.27 3.16
CA THR A 207 23.12 11.45 4.06
C THR A 207 21.80 12.21 4.22
N GLY A 208 21.01 11.85 5.25
CA GLY A 208 19.77 12.55 5.60
C GLY A 208 18.54 12.21 4.74
N GLY A 209 18.69 11.29 3.77
CA GLY A 209 17.62 10.82 2.90
C GLY A 209 16.79 9.65 3.47
N ASP A 210 15.83 9.21 2.67
CA ASP A 210 14.93 8.09 2.99
C ASP A 210 15.69 6.75 3.09
N ARG A 211 15.46 6.00 4.17
CA ARG A 211 15.97 4.63 4.39
C ARG A 211 14.86 3.72 4.88
N TRP A 212 14.33 2.92 3.97
CA TRP A 212 13.24 1.99 4.26
C TRP A 212 13.15 0.85 3.23
N SER A 213 12.55 -0.26 3.66
CA SER A 213 12.26 -1.43 2.84
C SER A 213 10.75 -1.69 2.87
N LEU A 214 10.18 -2.23 1.80
CA LEU A 214 8.77 -2.63 1.73
C LEU A 214 8.66 -3.98 1.05
N ILE A 215 7.85 -4.87 1.65
CA ILE A 215 7.54 -6.20 1.13
C ILE A 215 6.02 -6.36 1.18
N SER A 216 5.37 -6.39 0.01
CA SER A 216 3.93 -6.65 -0.10
C SER A 216 3.68 -8.15 -0.31
N LEU A 217 2.81 -8.73 0.50
CA LEU A 217 2.46 -10.15 0.51
C LEU A 217 1.08 -10.38 -0.10
N GLY A 218 0.92 -11.49 -0.83
CA GLY A 218 -0.36 -11.94 -1.37
C GLY A 218 -0.65 -11.48 -2.80
N ASN A 219 -1.87 -11.73 -3.29
CA ASN A 219 -2.26 -11.52 -4.69
C ASN A 219 -3.47 -10.58 -4.85
N SER A 220 -3.54 -9.95 -6.02
CA SER A 220 -4.18 -8.70 -6.42
C SER A 220 -5.72 -8.65 -6.51
N ARG A 221 -6.45 -9.54 -5.82
CA ARG A 221 -7.94 -9.49 -5.76
C ARG A 221 -8.50 -9.57 -4.34
N GLY A 222 -7.67 -9.38 -3.31
CA GLY A 222 -8.08 -9.35 -1.91
C GLY A 222 -7.20 -8.41 -1.09
N ARG A 223 -7.47 -8.30 0.21
CA ARG A 223 -6.72 -7.46 1.13
C ARG A 223 -5.27 -7.92 1.25
N GLY A 224 -4.34 -7.10 0.75
CA GLY A 224 -2.90 -7.36 0.83
C GLY A 224 -2.33 -7.00 2.21
N VAL A 225 -1.16 -7.54 2.53
CA VAL A 225 -0.37 -7.09 3.69
C VAL A 225 0.91 -6.43 3.19
N GLU A 226 1.12 -5.17 3.54
CA GLU A 226 2.36 -4.47 3.28
C GLU A 226 3.20 -4.39 4.56
N LEU A 227 4.36 -5.06 4.55
CA LEU A 227 5.34 -4.98 5.62
C LEU A 227 6.39 -3.93 5.26
N LYS A 228 6.35 -2.80 5.95
CA LYS A 228 7.26 -1.66 5.76
C LYS A 228 8.27 -1.60 6.91
N PHE A 229 9.55 -1.59 6.60
CA PHE A 229 10.63 -1.54 7.57
C PHE A 229 11.31 -0.18 7.45
N VAL A 230 11.18 0.66 8.46
CA VAL A 230 11.50 2.08 8.38
C VAL A 230 12.60 2.43 9.37
N ASP A 231 13.69 3.02 8.86
CA ASP A 231 14.70 3.70 9.67
C ASP A 231 14.48 5.22 9.62
N CYS A 232 14.39 5.78 8.40
CA CYS A 232 14.09 7.18 8.16
C CYS A 232 13.14 7.32 6.98
N MET A 233 12.09 8.13 7.15
CA MET A 233 11.11 8.42 6.10
C MET A 233 10.65 9.86 6.20
N ARG A 234 10.91 10.63 5.15
CA ARG A 234 10.48 12.02 5.07
C ARG A 234 8.99 12.13 4.79
N ARG A 235 8.52 11.39 3.77
CA ARG A 235 7.12 11.46 3.29
C ARG A 235 6.27 10.38 3.93
N GLN A 236 5.71 10.67 5.10
CA GLN A 236 4.95 9.68 5.86
C GLN A 236 3.44 9.69 5.56
N PHE A 237 2.92 10.77 4.96
CA PHE A 237 1.51 10.90 4.60
C PHE A 237 1.32 11.78 3.34
N GLU A 238 0.13 11.74 2.74
CA GLU A 238 -0.25 12.64 1.63
C GLU A 238 -1.35 13.62 2.06
N PHE A 239 -2.37 13.15 2.76
CA PHE A 239 -3.45 13.95 3.34
C PHE A 239 -3.63 13.64 4.84
N SER A 240 -4.36 14.50 5.54
CA SER A 240 -4.63 14.30 6.98
C SER A 240 -5.36 12.99 7.27
N VAL A 241 -6.24 12.58 6.36
CA VAL A 241 -7.14 11.42 6.55
C VAL A 241 -6.42 10.08 6.47
N ASP A 242 -5.19 10.03 5.95
CA ASP A 242 -4.34 8.84 5.85
C ASP A 242 -3.05 8.96 6.66
N SER A 243 -3.02 9.89 7.62
CA SER A 243 -1.82 10.22 8.41
C SER A 243 -1.71 9.49 9.75
N PHE A 244 -2.63 8.57 10.03
CA PHE A 244 -2.71 7.92 11.33
C PHE A 244 -1.80 6.69 11.41
N GLN A 245 -1.03 6.61 12.48
CA GLN A 245 -0.23 5.45 12.85
C GLN A 245 -0.60 5.01 14.27
N ILE A 246 -1.00 3.76 14.44
CA ILE A 246 -1.38 3.22 15.76
C ILE A 246 -0.25 2.34 16.27
N ILE A 247 0.31 2.67 17.43
CA ILE A 247 1.42 1.93 18.05
C ILE A 247 0.88 0.62 18.63
N LEU A 248 1.39 -0.51 18.16
CA LEU A 248 0.87 -1.84 18.48
C LEU A 248 1.54 -2.50 19.69
N ASP A 249 2.68 -1.99 20.17
CA ASP A 249 3.50 -2.67 21.19
C ASP A 249 2.73 -3.01 22.46
N SER A 250 1.94 -2.10 23.01
CA SER A 250 1.14 -2.36 24.22
C SER A 250 0.08 -3.44 23.99
N LEU A 251 -0.51 -3.51 22.80
CA LEU A 251 -1.48 -4.53 22.43
C LEU A 251 -0.83 -5.89 22.22
N LEU A 252 0.31 -5.93 21.53
CA LEU A 252 1.09 -7.16 21.32
C LEU A 252 1.61 -7.72 22.65
N LEU A 253 2.06 -6.85 23.56
CA LEU A 253 2.47 -7.26 24.90
C LEU A 253 1.28 -7.84 25.69
N PHE A 254 0.11 -7.21 25.59
CA PHE A 254 -1.11 -7.73 26.21
C PHE A 254 -1.43 -9.15 25.72
N TYR A 255 -1.34 -9.43 24.41
CA TYR A 255 -1.54 -10.78 23.87
C TYR A 255 -0.54 -11.81 24.40
N LYS A 256 0.70 -11.40 24.68
CA LYS A 256 1.73 -12.30 25.21
C LYS A 256 1.56 -12.59 26.71
N CYS A 257 1.03 -11.64 27.47
CA CYS A 257 1.00 -11.71 28.93
C CYS A 257 -0.38 -12.00 29.53
N SER A 258 -1.48 -11.75 28.80
CA SER A 258 -2.84 -11.93 29.30
C SER A 258 -3.49 -13.18 28.73
N GLU A 259 -4.02 -14.03 29.61
CA GLU A 259 -4.90 -15.14 29.23
C GLU A 259 -6.37 -14.70 29.06
N LEU A 260 -6.71 -13.51 29.59
CA LEU A 260 -8.07 -12.96 29.52
C LEU A 260 -8.29 -12.15 28.22
N PRO A 261 -9.48 -12.24 27.61
CA PRO A 261 -9.82 -11.44 26.44
C PRO A 261 -9.96 -9.96 26.80
N ILE A 262 -9.84 -9.10 25.78
CA ILE A 262 -10.08 -7.67 25.91
C ILE A 262 -11.54 -7.43 26.26
N SER A 263 -11.78 -6.57 27.26
CA SER A 263 -13.11 -6.12 27.69
C SER A 263 -13.08 -4.66 28.10
N ASP A 264 -14.24 -4.03 28.24
CA ASP A 264 -14.38 -2.60 28.58
C ASP A 264 -13.67 -2.22 29.89
N ASN A 265 -13.60 -3.15 30.84
CA ASN A 265 -12.92 -2.93 32.12
C ASN A 265 -11.47 -3.44 32.14
N PHE A 266 -11.01 -4.08 31.06
CA PHE A 266 -9.69 -4.71 30.98
C PHE A 266 -9.17 -4.72 29.55
N TYR A 267 -8.47 -3.65 29.18
CA TYR A 267 -7.84 -3.47 27.87
C TYR A 267 -6.53 -2.68 28.00
N PRO A 268 -5.55 -2.89 27.10
CA PRO A 268 -4.29 -2.15 27.15
C PRO A 268 -4.49 -0.69 26.74
N THR A 269 -3.67 0.21 27.29
CA THR A 269 -3.56 1.58 26.79
C THR A 269 -2.83 1.59 25.46
N VAL A 270 -3.53 1.97 24.39
CA VAL A 270 -2.99 2.08 23.03
C VAL A 270 -2.94 3.55 22.63
N VAL A 271 -1.85 3.94 21.97
CA VAL A 271 -1.60 5.32 21.52
C VAL A 271 -1.60 5.37 20.01
N GLY A 272 -2.34 6.33 19.45
CA GLY A 272 -2.29 6.72 18.05
C GLY A 272 -1.46 7.99 17.88
N GLU A 273 -0.77 8.09 16.75
CA GLU A 273 -0.02 9.25 16.30
C GLU A 273 -0.56 9.74 14.96
N SER A 274 -0.67 11.05 14.78
CA SER A 274 -0.94 11.66 13.49
C SER A 274 0.33 12.29 12.94
N VAL A 275 0.88 11.72 11.87
CA VAL A 275 2.07 12.30 11.20
C VAL A 275 1.74 13.57 10.41
N TYR A 276 0.45 13.92 10.30
CA TYR A 276 -0.01 15.21 9.78
C TYR A 276 0.31 16.38 10.72
N GLY A 277 0.42 16.11 12.03
CA GLY A 277 0.54 17.14 13.06
C GLY A 277 -0.50 16.89 14.15
N ASP A 278 -1.43 17.81 14.36
CA ASP A 278 -2.46 17.69 15.40
C ASP A 278 -3.38 16.49 15.15
N PHE A 279 -3.45 15.59 16.13
CA PHE A 279 -4.25 14.36 16.05
C PHE A 279 -5.75 14.64 15.99
N GLN A 280 -6.23 15.59 16.78
CA GLN A 280 -7.65 15.93 16.85
C GLN A 280 -8.11 16.65 15.57
N GLU A 281 -7.25 17.49 15.00
CA GLU A 281 -7.51 18.11 13.70
C GLU A 281 -7.61 17.06 12.59
N ALA A 282 -6.67 16.11 12.52
CA ALA A 282 -6.73 15.02 11.55
C ALA A 282 -7.97 14.15 11.75
N LEU A 283 -8.33 13.84 13.00
CA LEU A 283 -9.52 13.06 13.34
C LEU A 283 -10.80 13.79 12.93
N TYR A 284 -10.86 15.11 13.14
CA TYR A 284 -11.96 15.95 12.65
C TYR A 284 -12.07 15.89 11.12
N HIS A 285 -10.95 15.98 10.41
CA HIS A 285 -10.94 15.83 8.94
C HIS A 285 -11.48 14.46 8.50
N LEU A 286 -11.09 13.38 9.18
CA LEU A 286 -11.58 12.03 8.89
C LEU A 286 -13.11 11.93 9.10
N GLN A 287 -13.62 12.44 10.23
CA GLN A 287 -15.05 12.39 10.58
C GLN A 287 -15.92 13.25 9.66
N LYS A 288 -15.41 14.42 9.22
CA LYS A 288 -16.15 15.34 8.34
C LYS A 288 -15.88 15.12 6.86
N LYS A 289 -15.12 14.08 6.49
CA LYS A 289 -14.67 13.79 5.14
C LYS A 289 -14.02 15.01 4.47
N LEU A 290 -13.02 15.58 5.13
CA LEU A 290 -12.29 16.76 4.66
C LEU A 290 -10.91 16.41 4.12
N ILE A 291 -10.54 17.00 2.99
CA ILE A 291 -9.23 16.85 2.35
C ILE A 291 -8.35 18.03 2.78
N SER A 292 -7.27 17.73 3.50
CA SER A 292 -6.28 18.70 3.95
C SER A 292 -4.88 18.10 3.87
N THR A 293 -3.88 18.95 3.61
CA THR A 293 -2.45 18.60 3.61
C THR A 293 -1.65 19.81 4.08
N ARG A 294 -0.59 19.59 4.88
CA ARG A 294 0.29 20.67 5.37
C ARG A 294 1.52 20.86 4.48
N TYR A 295 1.99 19.79 3.84
CA TYR A 295 3.23 19.75 3.05
C TYR A 295 2.92 19.41 1.58
N PRO A 296 2.27 20.33 0.83
CA PRO A 296 1.97 20.10 -0.58
C PRO A 296 3.22 19.75 -1.41
N GLU A 297 4.38 20.30 -1.05
CA GLU A 297 5.67 20.06 -1.70
C GLU A 297 6.18 18.62 -1.59
N GLU A 298 5.65 17.86 -0.63
CA GLU A 298 6.01 16.46 -0.42
C GLU A 298 5.11 15.49 -1.19
N ILE A 299 3.98 15.96 -1.71
CA ILE A 299 3.07 15.16 -2.53
C ILE A 299 3.74 14.81 -3.86
N ARG A 300 3.72 13.52 -4.22
CA ARG A 300 4.17 13.01 -5.53
C ARG A 300 3.00 12.89 -6.51
N GLY A 301 3.28 12.52 -7.77
CA GLY A 301 2.28 12.40 -8.82
C GLY A 301 1.09 11.50 -8.46
N GLY A 302 1.31 10.47 -7.63
CA GLY A 302 0.24 9.62 -7.10
C GLY A 302 -0.81 10.36 -6.25
N GLY A 303 -0.46 11.50 -5.65
CA GLY A 303 -1.37 12.29 -4.85
C GLY A 303 -2.55 12.87 -5.63
N LEU A 304 -2.39 13.12 -6.94
CA LEU A 304 -3.52 13.53 -7.80
C LEU A 304 -4.58 12.41 -7.88
N LEU A 305 -4.13 11.16 -8.01
CA LEU A 305 -5.02 10.00 -8.11
C LEU A 305 -5.76 9.79 -6.80
N LYS A 306 -5.03 9.86 -5.67
CA LYS A 306 -5.64 9.78 -4.34
C LYS A 306 -6.61 10.93 -4.06
N TYR A 307 -6.27 12.14 -4.45
CA TYR A 307 -7.17 13.29 -4.34
C TYR A 307 -8.50 13.02 -5.06
N CYS A 308 -8.46 12.55 -6.31
CA CYS A 308 -9.67 12.24 -7.08
C CYS A 308 -10.45 11.06 -6.47
N ASN A 309 -9.76 10.09 -5.86
CA ASN A 309 -10.40 8.99 -5.14
C ASN A 309 -11.12 9.48 -3.88
N LEU A 310 -10.51 10.40 -3.12
CA LEU A 310 -11.19 11.05 -2.00
C LEU A 310 -12.45 11.80 -2.47
N LEU A 311 -12.37 12.54 -3.59
CA LEU A 311 -13.53 13.23 -4.16
C LEU A 311 -14.68 12.27 -4.54
N VAL A 312 -14.39 11.16 -5.21
CA VAL A 312 -15.44 10.19 -5.59
C VAL A 312 -16.07 9.52 -4.37
N LYS A 313 -15.31 9.39 -3.27
CA LYS A 313 -15.79 8.92 -1.95
C LYS A 313 -16.47 10.03 -1.12
N ASN A 314 -16.87 11.13 -1.76
CA ASN A 314 -17.58 12.28 -1.18
C ASN A 314 -16.79 13.11 -0.15
N TYR A 315 -15.46 13.06 -0.19
CA TYR A 315 -14.65 14.01 0.57
C TYR A 315 -14.65 15.39 -0.08
N LYS A 316 -14.49 16.44 0.74
CA LYS A 316 -14.49 17.84 0.30
C LYS A 316 -13.22 18.56 0.75
N PRO A 317 -12.70 19.52 -0.02
CA PRO A 317 -11.56 20.31 0.42
C PRO A 317 -11.86 21.05 1.73
N ALA A 318 -10.98 20.93 2.73
CA ALA A 318 -11.11 21.68 3.99
C ALA A 318 -11.02 23.20 3.75
N ARG A 319 -10.26 23.61 2.74
CA ARG A 319 -10.04 25.00 2.33
C ARG A 319 -10.33 25.20 0.84
N PRO A 320 -11.57 25.54 0.46
CA PRO A 320 -11.96 25.76 -0.93
C PRO A 320 -11.13 26.84 -1.64
N ASP A 321 -10.71 27.88 -0.93
CA ASP A 321 -9.90 28.96 -1.51
C ASP A 321 -8.49 28.52 -1.91
N TYR A 322 -7.97 27.47 -1.26
CA TYR A 322 -6.63 26.94 -1.52
C TYR A 322 -6.62 25.79 -2.53
N ILE A 323 -7.76 25.11 -2.74
CA ILE A 323 -7.77 23.83 -3.46
C ILE A 323 -7.32 23.96 -4.92
N LYS A 324 -7.67 25.05 -5.60
CA LYS A 324 -7.24 25.28 -6.99
C LYS A 324 -5.72 25.39 -7.11
N ARG A 325 -5.04 25.93 -6.08
CA ARG A 325 -3.57 25.96 -6.04
C ARG A 325 -2.99 24.56 -5.83
N LEU A 326 -3.59 23.78 -4.94
CA LEU A 326 -3.17 22.40 -4.69
C LEU A 326 -3.40 21.49 -5.91
N GLN A 327 -4.54 21.62 -6.59
CA GLN A 327 -4.83 20.89 -7.84
C GLN A 327 -3.78 21.17 -8.92
N ARG A 328 -3.43 22.45 -9.14
CA ARG A 328 -2.34 22.82 -10.06
C ARG A 328 -1.03 22.13 -9.69
N TYR A 329 -0.67 22.13 -8.41
CA TYR A 329 0.54 21.46 -7.92
C TYR A 329 0.50 19.95 -8.19
N MET A 330 -0.59 19.27 -7.82
CA MET A 330 -0.77 17.83 -8.01
C MET A 330 -0.73 17.45 -9.50
N CYS A 331 -1.38 18.24 -10.38
CA CYS A 331 -1.30 18.05 -11.83
C CYS A 331 0.15 18.21 -12.33
N SER A 332 0.83 19.29 -11.98
CA SER A 332 2.24 19.49 -12.37
C SER A 332 3.13 18.34 -11.90
N ARG A 333 2.97 17.88 -10.66
CA ARG A 333 3.76 16.77 -10.12
C ARG A 333 3.43 15.43 -10.79
N PHE A 334 2.18 15.20 -11.18
CA PHE A 334 1.77 14.03 -11.96
C PHE A 334 2.50 13.96 -13.31
N PHE A 335 2.56 15.06 -14.05
CA PHE A 335 3.29 15.09 -15.33
C PHE A 335 4.81 14.99 -15.17
N ILE A 336 5.38 15.54 -14.09
CA ILE A 336 6.81 15.43 -13.80
C ILE A 336 7.20 13.99 -13.44
N ASP A 337 6.38 13.33 -12.62
CA ASP A 337 6.69 11.98 -12.15
C ASP A 337 6.30 10.91 -13.19
N PHE A 338 5.36 11.20 -14.10
CA PHE A 338 4.91 10.32 -15.19
C PHE A 338 4.88 11.07 -16.54
N PRO A 339 6.04 11.38 -17.14
CA PRO A 339 6.11 12.16 -18.37
C PRO A 339 5.54 11.42 -19.58
N ASP A 340 5.67 10.09 -19.62
CA ASP A 340 5.26 9.29 -20.77
C ASP A 340 3.80 8.82 -20.67
N ILE A 341 3.08 8.87 -21.79
CA ILE A 341 1.68 8.42 -21.84
C ILE A 341 1.53 6.93 -21.50
N ALA A 342 2.52 6.10 -21.82
CA ALA A 342 2.53 4.68 -21.48
C ALA A 342 2.64 4.46 -19.96
N GLN A 343 3.48 5.26 -19.28
CA GLN A 343 3.60 5.23 -17.81
C GLN A 343 2.31 5.71 -17.15
N GLN A 344 1.70 6.79 -17.67
CA GLN A 344 0.42 7.29 -17.19
C GLN A 344 -0.69 6.23 -17.34
N LYS A 345 -0.78 5.57 -18.50
CA LYS A 345 -1.74 4.48 -18.73
C LYS A 345 -1.55 3.34 -17.72
N ALA A 346 -0.32 2.82 -17.62
CA ALA A 346 -0.02 1.74 -16.68
C ALA A 346 -0.32 2.16 -15.23
N LYS A 347 -0.05 3.42 -14.86
CA LYS A 347 -0.32 3.93 -13.52
C LYS A 347 -1.82 4.02 -13.24
N LEU A 348 -2.62 4.50 -14.19
CA LEU A 348 -4.07 4.60 -14.07
C LEU A 348 -4.73 3.21 -14.02
N GLU A 349 -4.34 2.30 -14.91
CA GLU A 349 -4.86 0.92 -14.93
C GLU A 349 -4.56 0.21 -13.61
N ASN A 350 -3.32 0.30 -13.10
CA ASN A 350 -2.96 -0.27 -11.81
C ASN A 350 -3.70 0.39 -10.64
N TYR A 351 -3.92 1.71 -10.70
CA TYR A 351 -4.68 2.41 -9.66
C TYR A 351 -6.14 1.94 -9.62
N LEU A 352 -6.79 1.83 -10.79
CA LEU A 352 -8.16 1.32 -10.90
C LEU A 352 -8.26 -0.13 -10.40
N TRP A 353 -7.26 -0.95 -10.74
CA TRP A 353 -7.20 -2.35 -10.33
C TRP A 353 -7.09 -2.52 -8.81
N ASN A 354 -6.28 -1.69 -8.14
CA ASN A 354 -6.01 -1.83 -6.70
C ASN A 354 -7.03 -1.12 -5.81
N HIS A 355 -7.64 -0.02 -6.28
CA HIS A 355 -8.46 0.86 -5.43
C HIS A 355 -9.97 0.71 -5.60
N PHE A 356 -10.42 -0.05 -6.60
CA PHE A 356 -11.85 -0.24 -6.88
C PHE A 356 -12.12 -1.72 -7.08
N VAL A 357 -12.04 -2.51 -6.00
CA VAL A 357 -12.11 -3.98 -6.07
C VAL A 357 -13.52 -4.49 -5.72
N GLU A 358 -14.11 -3.91 -4.67
CA GLU A 358 -15.44 -4.29 -4.20
C GLU A 358 -16.53 -3.86 -5.19
N PRO A 359 -17.68 -4.57 -5.30
CA PRO A 359 -18.73 -4.25 -6.27
C PRO A 359 -19.21 -2.80 -6.22
N ASP A 360 -19.38 -2.24 -5.01
CA ASP A 360 -19.79 -0.86 -4.80
C ASP A 360 -18.70 0.14 -5.25
N GLU A 361 -17.42 -0.24 -5.13
CA GLU A 361 -16.31 0.57 -5.62
C GLU A 361 -16.12 0.41 -7.14
N GLU A 362 -16.33 -0.77 -7.72
CA GLU A 362 -16.25 -0.97 -9.17
C GLU A 362 -17.18 -0.01 -9.92
N ALA A 363 -18.38 0.23 -9.38
CA ALA A 363 -19.35 1.18 -9.91
C ALA A 363 -18.84 2.65 -9.91
N LEU A 364 -17.88 2.99 -9.06
CA LEU A 364 -17.30 4.33 -8.97
C LEU A 364 -16.17 4.57 -9.98
N ARG A 365 -15.64 3.53 -10.65
CA ARG A 365 -14.49 3.66 -11.58
C ARG A 365 -14.74 4.69 -12.68
N HIS A 366 -15.92 4.66 -13.29
CA HIS A 366 -16.27 5.62 -14.35
C HIS A 366 -16.34 7.06 -13.80
N GLN A 367 -17.03 7.25 -12.66
CA GLN A 367 -17.16 8.57 -12.03
C GLN A 367 -15.79 9.11 -11.59
N TYR A 368 -14.92 8.26 -11.05
CA TYR A 368 -13.54 8.61 -10.70
C TYR A 368 -12.74 9.11 -11.91
N LEU A 369 -12.82 8.42 -13.04
CA LEU A 369 -12.13 8.82 -14.26
C LEU A 369 -12.65 10.15 -14.81
N MET A 370 -13.96 10.40 -14.73
CA MET A 370 -14.54 11.69 -15.11
C MET A 370 -14.08 12.82 -14.18
N LEU A 371 -14.04 12.59 -12.86
CA LEU A 371 -13.48 13.57 -11.92
C LEU A 371 -12.00 13.86 -12.20
N LEU A 372 -11.21 12.83 -12.48
CA LEU A 372 -9.80 12.99 -12.83
C LEU A 372 -9.64 13.78 -14.14
N HIS A 373 -10.47 13.50 -15.14
CA HIS A 373 -10.51 14.24 -16.39
C HIS A 373 -10.75 15.74 -16.14
N ASP A 374 -11.78 16.07 -15.37
CA ASP A 374 -12.18 17.46 -15.10
C ASP A 374 -11.09 18.21 -14.30
N VAL A 375 -10.49 17.56 -13.30
CA VAL A 375 -9.39 18.16 -12.54
C VAL A 375 -8.18 18.45 -13.43
N VAL A 376 -7.79 17.49 -14.30
CA VAL A 376 -6.67 17.69 -15.24
C VAL A 376 -7.01 18.77 -16.27
N GLU A 377 -8.25 18.84 -16.75
CA GLU A 377 -8.69 19.83 -17.72
C GLU A 377 -8.65 21.25 -17.15
N GLU A 378 -9.17 21.45 -15.93
CA GLU A 378 -9.27 22.76 -15.30
C GLU A 378 -7.95 23.25 -14.68
N SER A 379 -7.11 22.34 -14.20
CA SER A 379 -5.96 22.68 -13.34
C SER A 379 -4.60 22.49 -14.00
N THR A 380 -4.53 22.02 -15.25
CA THR A 380 -3.25 21.93 -15.97
C THR A 380 -2.89 23.26 -16.64
N VAL A 381 -1.70 23.79 -16.32
CA VAL A 381 -1.18 25.06 -16.85
C VAL A 381 -0.82 24.94 -18.34
N CYS A 382 -0.98 26.03 -19.10
CA CYS A 382 -0.88 26.08 -20.57
C CYS A 382 0.46 25.61 -21.19
N LEU A 383 1.53 25.49 -20.40
CA LEU A 383 2.85 25.06 -20.87
C LEU A 383 2.91 23.58 -21.27
N MET A 384 1.88 22.78 -20.96
CA MET A 384 1.82 21.34 -21.26
C MET A 384 0.58 20.99 -22.10
N GLY A 385 0.29 21.80 -23.12
CA GLY A 385 -0.95 21.67 -23.89
C GLY A 385 -1.05 20.37 -24.70
N HIS A 386 0.06 19.82 -25.19
CA HIS A 386 0.06 18.58 -25.95
C HIS A 386 -0.13 17.37 -25.04
N GLU A 387 0.70 17.30 -23.99
CA GLU A 387 0.68 16.29 -22.94
C GLU A 387 -0.70 16.23 -22.28
N ARG A 388 -1.26 17.39 -21.93
CA ARG A 388 -2.63 17.51 -21.41
C ARG A 388 -3.64 16.86 -22.34
N ARG A 389 -3.63 17.14 -23.64
CA ARG A 389 -4.59 16.56 -24.59
C ARG A 389 -4.45 15.05 -24.70
N GLN A 390 -3.21 14.54 -24.71
CA GLN A 390 -2.97 13.10 -24.72
C GLN A 390 -3.50 12.41 -23.46
N THR A 391 -3.24 12.98 -22.27
CA THR A 391 -3.73 12.44 -21.00
C THR A 391 -5.24 12.51 -20.89
N LEU A 392 -5.88 13.62 -21.30
CA LEU A 392 -7.33 13.74 -21.32
C LEU A 392 -7.97 12.70 -22.26
N GLN A 393 -7.38 12.49 -23.45
CA GLN A 393 -7.84 11.45 -24.37
C GLN A 393 -7.66 10.05 -23.79
N LEU A 394 -6.55 9.77 -23.11
CA LEU A 394 -6.31 8.52 -22.41
C LEU A 394 -7.37 8.28 -21.33
N ILE A 395 -7.59 9.25 -20.43
CA ILE A 395 -8.58 9.12 -19.34
C ILE A 395 -9.97 8.86 -19.92
N ARG A 396 -10.35 9.61 -20.98
CA ARG A 396 -11.63 9.42 -21.65
C ARG A 396 -11.75 8.02 -22.28
N SER A 397 -10.70 7.51 -22.90
CA SER A 397 -10.68 6.16 -23.49
C SER A 397 -10.87 5.07 -22.43
N LEU A 398 -10.21 5.19 -21.28
CA LEU A 398 -10.39 4.29 -20.14
C LEU A 398 -11.82 4.39 -19.58
N ALA A 399 -12.38 5.60 -19.47
CA ALA A 399 -13.74 5.81 -18.98
C ALA A 399 -14.79 5.14 -19.88
N TRP A 400 -14.60 5.20 -21.20
CA TRP A 400 -15.44 4.50 -22.18
C TRP A 400 -15.31 2.98 -22.07
N GLN A 401 -14.08 2.47 -21.89
CA GLN A 401 -13.84 1.05 -21.74
C GLN A 401 -14.57 0.49 -20.50
N VAL A 402 -14.47 1.19 -19.36
CA VAL A 402 -15.20 0.82 -18.13
C VAL A 402 -16.71 0.84 -18.37
N LEU A 403 -17.25 1.92 -18.94
CA LEU A 403 -18.69 2.05 -19.21
C LEU A 403 -19.21 0.93 -20.13
N TYR A 404 -18.44 0.57 -21.17
CA TYR A 404 -18.80 -0.50 -22.08
C TYR A 404 -18.78 -1.87 -21.40
N GLN A 405 -17.78 -2.14 -20.55
CA GLN A 405 -17.72 -3.37 -19.77
C GLN A 405 -18.91 -3.49 -18.80
N ASP A 406 -19.29 -2.40 -18.14
CA ASP A 406 -20.43 -2.36 -17.23
C ASP A 406 -21.74 -2.62 -17.98
N GLN A 407 -21.93 -1.99 -19.15
CA GLN A 407 -23.10 -2.23 -20.00
C GLN A 407 -23.18 -3.68 -20.46
N GLN A 408 -22.05 -4.28 -20.88
CA GLN A 408 -22.01 -5.69 -21.26
C GLN A 408 -22.40 -6.62 -20.10
N ARG A 409 -21.89 -6.37 -18.89
CA ARG A 409 -22.25 -7.12 -17.68
C ARG A 409 -23.74 -7.03 -17.36
N MET A 410 -24.35 -5.85 -17.53
CA MET A 410 -25.79 -5.67 -17.34
C MET A 410 -26.61 -6.43 -18.39
N MET A 411 -26.18 -6.47 -19.65
CA MET A 411 -26.86 -7.22 -20.71
C MET A 411 -26.78 -8.74 -20.53
N THR A 412 -25.67 -9.27 -20.00
CA THR A 412 -25.48 -10.71 -19.78
C THR A 412 -26.16 -11.24 -18.52
N GLN A 413 -26.49 -10.37 -17.56
CA GLN A 413 -27.20 -10.71 -16.33
C GLN A 413 -28.74 -10.64 -16.44
N GLN A 414 -29.29 -10.19 -17.57
CA GLN A 414 -30.72 -10.27 -17.79
C GLN A 414 -31.14 -11.73 -18.05
N PRO A 415 -32.14 -12.28 -17.32
CA PRO A 415 -32.70 -13.57 -17.68
C PRO A 415 -33.22 -13.47 -19.12
N PRO A 416 -33.04 -14.53 -19.95
CA PRO A 416 -33.47 -14.47 -21.33
C PRO A 416 -34.98 -14.15 -21.37
N PRO A 417 -35.43 -13.29 -22.31
CA PRO A 417 -36.81 -12.87 -22.36
C PRO A 417 -37.72 -14.10 -22.49
N LEU A 418 -38.60 -14.28 -21.51
CA LEU A 418 -39.63 -15.32 -21.56
C LEU A 418 -40.63 -14.91 -22.64
N MET A 419 -40.68 -15.69 -23.71
CA MET A 419 -41.65 -15.46 -24.79
C MET A 419 -42.99 -16.07 -24.37
N TYR A 420 -44.07 -15.29 -24.42
CA TYR A 420 -45.43 -15.77 -24.13
C TYR A 420 -46.20 -15.88 -25.44
N ALA A 421 -46.61 -17.09 -25.82
CA ALA A 421 -47.46 -17.32 -26.98
C ALA A 421 -48.45 -18.46 -26.69
N ASN A 422 -49.71 -18.30 -27.11
CA ASN A 422 -50.77 -19.31 -26.95
C ASN A 422 -50.95 -19.86 -25.52
N GLY A 423 -50.74 -19.03 -24.49
CA GLY A 423 -50.89 -19.42 -23.09
C GLY A 423 -49.74 -20.25 -22.51
N ILE A 424 -48.63 -20.42 -23.25
CA ILE A 424 -47.46 -21.19 -22.84
C ILE A 424 -46.24 -20.25 -22.75
N VAL A 425 -45.42 -20.44 -21.69
CA VAL A 425 -44.17 -19.73 -21.47
C VAL A 425 -43.03 -20.46 -22.16
N TYR A 426 -42.34 -19.78 -23.07
CA TYR A 426 -41.16 -20.30 -23.75
C TYR A 426 -39.91 -19.66 -23.16
N ALA A 427 -39.04 -20.47 -22.54
CA ALA A 427 -37.70 -20.06 -22.14
C ALA A 427 -36.72 -20.36 -23.29
N PRO A 428 -35.90 -19.40 -23.74
CA PRO A 428 -34.88 -19.65 -24.76
C PRO A 428 -33.84 -20.67 -24.26
N ILE A 429 -33.57 -21.71 -25.04
CA ILE A 429 -32.45 -22.63 -24.80
C ILE A 429 -31.17 -21.88 -25.22
N ILE A 430 -30.43 -21.37 -24.25
CA ILE A 430 -29.11 -20.79 -24.50
C ILE A 430 -28.13 -21.96 -24.64
N GLN A 431 -27.59 -22.17 -25.85
CA GLN A 431 -26.42 -23.03 -26.03
C GLN A 431 -25.21 -22.35 -25.38
N THR A 432 -24.94 -22.69 -24.12
CA THR A 432 -23.65 -22.37 -23.51
C THR A 432 -22.60 -23.26 -24.15
N ASN A 433 -21.78 -22.73 -25.07
CA ASN A 433 -20.50 -23.33 -25.42
C ASN A 433 -19.58 -23.24 -24.19
N CYS A 434 -19.75 -24.19 -23.28
CA CYS A 434 -18.91 -24.35 -22.11
C CYS A 434 -17.62 -25.04 -22.56
N TYR A 435 -16.57 -24.27 -22.83
CA TYR A 435 -15.21 -24.81 -22.90
C TYR A 435 -14.71 -25.04 -21.46
N CYS A 436 -15.25 -26.06 -20.80
CA CYS A 436 -14.71 -26.56 -19.53
C CYS A 436 -13.77 -27.74 -19.81
N THR A 437 -12.48 -27.54 -19.59
CA THR A 437 -11.45 -28.59 -19.57
C THR A 437 -11.41 -29.31 -18.23
N CYS A 438 -12.54 -29.88 -17.79
CA CYS A 438 -12.60 -30.71 -16.59
C CYS A 438 -12.73 -32.20 -16.94
N ASN A 439 -11.79 -32.99 -16.40
CA ASN A 439 -11.65 -34.44 -16.54
C ASN A 439 -12.98 -35.19 -16.39
N GLY A 440 -13.23 -36.15 -17.29
CA GLY A 440 -14.45 -36.94 -17.33
C GLY A 440 -14.55 -37.92 -16.16
N ALA A 441 -15.49 -37.70 -15.25
CA ALA A 441 -16.07 -38.74 -14.40
C ALA A 441 -17.38 -38.36 -13.68
N TRP A 442 -17.84 -37.10 -13.71
CA TRP A 442 -18.97 -36.65 -12.86
C TRP A 442 -20.05 -35.88 -13.63
N MET A 443 -20.62 -36.48 -14.67
CA MET A 443 -21.71 -35.85 -15.43
C MET A 443 -22.92 -36.80 -15.61
N GLN A 444 -23.54 -37.21 -14.51
CA GLN A 444 -24.90 -37.77 -14.52
C GLN A 444 -25.64 -37.42 -13.23
N GLN A 445 -26.03 -36.15 -13.01
CA GLN A 445 -27.12 -35.85 -12.06
C GLN A 445 -27.69 -34.42 -12.06
N CYS A 446 -27.53 -33.62 -13.11
CA CYS A 446 -28.09 -32.26 -13.14
C CYS A 446 -28.80 -31.96 -14.46
N CYS A 447 -29.77 -32.81 -14.82
CA CYS A 447 -30.84 -32.47 -15.78
C CYS A 447 -32.08 -33.28 -15.40
N SER A 448 -32.93 -32.71 -14.55
CA SER A 448 -34.34 -33.09 -14.38
C SER A 448 -35.12 -31.84 -14.01
#